data_AF-X7EHH3-F1
#
_entry.id   AF-X7EHH3-F1
#
_cell.length_a   1.000
_cell.length_b   1.000
_cell.length_c   1.000
_cell.angle_alpha   90.00
_cell.angle_beta   90.00
_cell.angle_gamma   90.00
#
_symmetry.space_group_name_H-M   'P 1'
#
loop_
_entity.id
_entity.type
_entity.pdbx_description
1 polymer ?
#
loop_
_entity_poly.entity_id
_entity_poly.type
_entity_poly.pdbx_seq_one_letter_code
_entity_poly.pdbx_strand_id
1 'polypeptide(L)'
;MLRAILVATFAFAGPLLAQDQNLSQFRNLSSLAEEGFETIPVQGGGAVFGMRKAAEIYLCYLEDKPALRADRQRVISEYSSGQSENRTLPNVPVVCVKAE
;
A
#
# COMPACT_ATOMS: atom_id res chain seq x y z
N MET A 1 -69.18 -15.85 2.13
CA MET A 1 -68.64 -14.85 3.08
C MET A 1 -67.12 -14.86 2.96
N LEU A 2 -66.54 -13.68 2.71
CA LEU A 2 -65.19 -13.43 2.21
C LEU A 2 -64.06 -14.11 3.03
N ARG A 3 -63.20 -14.88 2.37
CA ARG A 3 -61.89 -15.30 2.90
C ARG A 3 -60.83 -14.33 2.36
N ALA A 4 -60.13 -13.67 3.27
CA ALA A 4 -59.10 -12.68 2.99
C ALA A 4 -57.94 -13.28 2.18
N ILE A 5 -57.60 -12.66 1.05
CA ILE A 5 -56.40 -12.94 0.28
C ILE A 5 -55.31 -12.00 0.82
N LEU A 6 -54.35 -12.57 1.56
CA LEU A 6 -53.15 -11.87 2.00
C LEU A 6 -52.24 -11.68 0.79
N VAL A 7 -52.10 -10.43 0.35
CA VAL A 7 -51.18 -10.01 -0.72
C VAL A 7 -49.76 -10.03 -0.15
N ALA A 8 -48.96 -11.01 -0.57
CA ALA A 8 -47.52 -11.03 -0.31
C ALA A 8 -46.83 -9.99 -1.22
N THR A 9 -46.50 -8.84 -0.64
CA THR A 9 -45.64 -7.86 -1.31
C THR A 9 -44.17 -8.29 -1.22
N PHE A 10 -43.58 -8.49 -2.39
CA PHE A 10 -42.16 -8.69 -2.63
C PHE A 10 -41.30 -7.59 -2.00
N ALA A 11 -40.24 -7.98 -1.30
CA ALA A 11 -39.03 -7.18 -1.19
C ALA A 11 -37.84 -8.06 -1.59
N PHE A 12 -37.40 -7.87 -2.82
CA PHE A 12 -36.08 -8.30 -3.29
C PHE A 12 -35.01 -7.68 -2.36
N ALA A 13 -34.22 -8.52 -1.71
CA ALA A 13 -32.91 -8.14 -1.19
C ALA A 13 -31.91 -9.22 -1.65
N GLY A 14 -31.61 -9.18 -2.95
CA GLY A 14 -30.42 -9.84 -3.49
C GLY A 14 -29.13 -9.24 -2.90
N PRO A 15 -27.99 -9.94 -3.03
CA PRO A 15 -26.82 -9.75 -2.19
C PRO A 15 -26.08 -8.48 -2.61
N LEU A 16 -25.99 -7.48 -1.75
CA LEU A 16 -25.22 -6.29 -2.08
C LEU A 16 -24.74 -5.56 -0.84
N LEU A 17 -23.91 -6.25 -0.08
CA LEU A 17 -22.76 -5.61 0.56
C LEU A 17 -21.58 -6.55 0.34
N ALA A 18 -21.11 -6.61 -0.91
CA ALA A 18 -19.67 -6.69 -1.10
C ALA A 18 -19.13 -5.48 -0.32
N GLN A 19 -18.72 -5.70 0.92
CA GLN A 19 -17.77 -4.84 1.59
C GLN A 19 -16.59 -4.83 0.63
N ASP A 20 -16.54 -3.83 -0.24
CA ASP A 20 -15.29 -3.38 -0.81
C ASP A 20 -14.40 -3.20 0.39
N GLN A 21 -13.51 -4.17 0.54
CA GLN A 21 -12.50 -4.18 1.56
C GLN A 21 -11.91 -2.79 1.49
N ASN A 22 -11.99 -2.07 2.60
CA ASN A 22 -11.17 -0.92 2.84
C ASN A 22 -9.72 -1.46 2.91
N LEU A 23 -9.20 -1.86 1.74
CA LEU A 23 -7.80 -2.07 1.47
C LEU A 23 -7.24 -0.70 1.75
N SER A 24 -6.73 -0.54 2.97
CA SER A 24 -6.09 0.67 3.46
C SER A 24 -5.43 1.37 2.29
N GLN A 25 -5.87 2.60 1.98
CA GLN A 25 -5.32 3.40 0.87
C GLN A 25 -3.79 3.47 0.96
N PHE A 26 -3.23 3.25 2.15
CA PHE A 26 -1.82 3.16 2.47
C PHE A 26 -1.41 1.72 2.79
N ARG A 27 -0.43 1.19 2.05
CA ARG A 27 0.13 -0.15 2.24
C ARG A 27 1.65 -0.06 2.37
N ASN A 28 2.26 -0.96 3.14
CA ASN A 28 3.71 -1.07 3.18
C ASN A 28 4.22 -1.81 1.94
N LEU A 29 5.40 -1.41 1.46
CA LEU A 29 6.07 -2.05 0.33
C LEU A 29 6.24 -3.56 0.54
N SER A 30 6.68 -3.97 1.74
CA SER A 30 6.93 -5.38 2.06
C SER A 30 5.68 -6.25 1.91
N SER A 31 4.53 -5.76 2.39
CA SER A 31 3.26 -6.49 2.28
C SER A 31 2.83 -6.65 0.81
N LEU A 32 2.98 -5.60 0.00
CA LEU A 32 2.67 -5.68 -1.43
C LEU A 32 3.60 -6.66 -2.16
N ALA A 33 4.89 -6.67 -1.81
CA ALA A 33 5.85 -7.61 -2.38
C ALA A 33 5.53 -9.07 -2.01
N GLU A 34 5.16 -9.35 -0.76
CA GLU A 34 4.70 -10.67 -0.31
C GLU A 34 3.41 -11.12 -1.01
N GLU A 35 2.54 -10.16 -1.37
CA GLU A 35 1.32 -10.40 -2.15
C GLU A 35 1.59 -10.58 -3.66
N GLY A 36 2.84 -10.48 -4.11
CA GLY A 36 3.25 -10.69 -5.50
C GLY A 36 3.01 -9.49 -6.41
N PHE A 37 2.96 -8.27 -5.84
CA PHE A 37 3.06 -7.06 -6.66
C PHE A 37 4.51 -6.87 -7.13
N GLU A 38 4.66 -6.46 -8.39
CA GLU A 38 5.97 -6.22 -9.01
C GLU A 38 6.25 -4.71 -9.11
N THR A 39 7.53 -4.34 -9.07
CA THR A 39 7.94 -2.94 -9.20
C THR A 39 7.77 -2.45 -10.65
N ILE A 40 7.23 -1.25 -10.80
CA ILE A 40 7.12 -0.55 -12.08
C ILE A 40 7.76 0.84 -12.00
N PRO A 41 8.42 1.31 -13.07
CA PRO A 41 8.87 2.69 -13.14
C PRO A 41 7.64 3.60 -13.25
N VAL A 42 7.68 4.73 -12.55
CA VAL A 42 6.69 5.81 -12.67
C VAL A 42 7.42 7.13 -12.84
N GLN A 43 6.81 8.04 -13.59
CA GLN A 43 7.34 9.38 -13.79
C GLN A 43 6.37 10.42 -13.23
N GLY A 44 6.88 11.33 -12.40
CA GLY A 44 6.11 12.43 -11.82
C GLY A 44 5.44 12.11 -10.49
N GLY A 45 4.82 13.13 -9.88
CA GLY A 45 3.99 12.97 -8.68
C GLY A 45 4.73 12.70 -7.36
N GLY A 46 6.07 12.74 -7.34
CA GLY A 46 6.88 12.53 -6.13
C GLY A 46 7.00 11.06 -5.68
N ALA A 47 6.37 10.13 -6.40
CA ALA A 47 6.55 8.70 -6.18
C ALA A 47 7.94 8.28 -6.67
N VAL A 48 8.59 7.39 -5.92
CA VAL A 48 9.92 6.84 -6.29
C VAL A 48 9.80 5.67 -7.26
N PHE A 49 8.74 4.87 -7.13
CA PHE A 49 8.37 3.78 -8.03
C PHE A 49 6.92 3.39 -7.77
N GLY A 50 6.36 2.50 -8.58
CA GLY A 50 5.04 1.91 -8.36
C GLY A 50 5.12 0.41 -8.10
N MET A 51 4.06 -0.15 -7.54
CA MET A 51 3.85 -1.59 -7.37
C MET A 51 2.60 -1.99 -8.14
N ARG A 52 2.66 -3.03 -8.98
CA ARG A 52 1.54 -3.47 -9.82
C ARG A 52 1.22 -4.94 -9.65
N LYS A 53 -0.07 -5.25 -9.63
CA LYS A 53 -0.60 -6.62 -9.80
C LYS A 53 -1.91 -6.56 -10.57
N ALA A 54 -1.96 -7.23 -11.73
CA ALA A 54 -3.08 -7.16 -12.67
C ALA A 54 -3.46 -5.70 -13.04
N ALA A 55 -4.65 -5.26 -12.62
CA ALA A 55 -5.16 -3.90 -12.82
C ALA A 55 -4.88 -2.96 -11.65
N GLU A 56 -4.39 -3.45 -10.52
CA GLU A 56 -4.09 -2.64 -9.35
C GLU A 56 -2.70 -2.04 -9.44
N ILE A 57 -2.61 -0.73 -9.19
CA ILE A 57 -1.37 0.03 -9.15
C ILE A 57 -1.31 0.76 -7.80
N TYR A 58 -0.16 0.72 -7.15
CA TYR A 58 0.17 1.56 -6.01
C TYR A 58 1.38 2.42 -6.35
N LEU A 59 1.38 3.68 -5.93
CA LEU A 59 2.49 4.62 -6.03
C LEU A 59 3.22 4.67 -4.69
N CYS A 60 4.52 4.39 -4.69
CA CYS A 60 5.32 4.28 -3.49
C CYS A 60 6.17 5.53 -3.26
N TYR A 61 6.19 6.00 -2.01
CA TYR A 61 6.81 7.24 -1.57
C TYR A 61 7.79 6.96 -0.43
N LEU A 62 8.89 7.71 -0.38
CA LEU A 62 9.81 7.66 0.76
C LEU A 62 9.18 8.41 1.94
N GLU A 63 8.95 7.72 3.06
CA GLU A 63 8.54 8.34 4.32
C GLU A 63 9.78 8.74 5.14
N ASP A 64 10.68 9.51 4.55
CA ASP A 64 11.97 9.81 5.16
C ASP A 64 11.88 10.96 6.18
N LYS A 65 11.63 10.59 7.44
CA LYS A 65 11.62 11.52 8.58
C LYS A 65 13.02 12.12 8.81
N PRO A 66 13.15 13.40 9.20
CA PRO A 66 14.46 14.05 9.37
C PRO A 66 15.44 13.29 10.28
N ALA A 67 14.94 12.67 11.35
CA ALA A 67 15.77 11.87 12.26
C ALA A 67 16.34 10.62 11.58
N LEU A 68 15.52 9.89 10.81
CA LEU A 68 15.93 8.69 10.08
C LEU A 68 16.92 9.02 8.94
N ARG A 69 16.80 10.21 8.35
CA ARG A 69 17.73 10.72 7.36
C ARG A 69 19.13 10.94 7.94
N ALA A 70 19.23 11.57 9.11
CA ALA A 70 20.49 11.84 9.76
C ALA A 70 21.23 10.54 10.14
N ASP A 71 20.51 9.57 10.71
CA ASP A 71 21.09 8.28 11.07
C ASP A 71 21.59 7.52 9.84
N ARG A 72 20.81 7.50 8.75
CA ARG A 72 21.23 6.86 7.50
C ARG A 72 22.45 7.56 6.89
N GLN A 73 22.49 8.89 6.90
CA GLN A 73 23.63 9.65 6.40
C GLN A 73 24.91 9.32 7.18
N ARG A 74 24.79 9.21 8.51
CA ARG A 74 25.88 8.80 9.40
C ARG A 74 26.38 7.40 9.06
N VAL A 75 25.49 6.40 8.98
CA VAL A 75 25.87 5.01 8.66
C VAL A 75 26.49 4.90 7.27
N ILE A 76 25.96 5.60 6.26
CA ILE A 76 26.55 5.66 4.92
C ILE A 76 27.96 6.26 4.97
N SER A 77 28.13 7.35 5.72
CA SER A 77 29.44 8.00 5.88
C SER A 77 30.45 7.05 6.52
N GLU A 78 30.09 6.40 7.63
CA GLU A 78 30.92 5.41 8.33
C GLU A 78 31.27 4.20 7.45
N TYR A 79 30.31 3.72 6.65
CA TYR A 79 30.56 2.65 5.67
C TYR A 79 31.54 3.10 4.58
N SER A 80 31.34 4.30 4.02
CA SER A 80 32.19 4.85 2.96
C SER A 80 33.62 5.16 3.40
N SER A 81 33.81 5.50 4.68
CA SER A 81 35.13 5.75 5.27
C SER A 81 35.83 4.48 5.75
N GLY A 82 35.21 3.31 5.61
CA GLY A 82 35.74 2.03 6.08
C GLY A 82 35.73 1.87 7.60
N GLN A 83 35.00 2.74 8.32
CA GLN A 83 34.91 2.75 9.79
C GLN A 83 33.71 1.97 10.33
N SER A 84 32.79 1.51 9.46
CA SER A 84 31.64 0.75 9.90
C SER A 84 31.96 -0.75 10.03
N GLU A 85 31.82 -1.29 11.24
CA GLU A 85 31.80 -2.74 11.48
C GLU A 85 30.50 -3.40 10.97
N ASN A 86 29.44 -2.62 10.79
CA ASN A 86 28.13 -3.09 10.35
C ASN A 86 27.83 -2.64 8.91
N ARG A 87 27.64 -3.59 8.00
CA ARG A 87 27.30 -3.32 6.59
C ARG A 87 25.80 -3.13 6.33
N THR A 88 24.99 -3.16 7.39
CA THR A 88 23.54 -3.01 7.28
C THR A 88 23.19 -1.53 7.17
N LEU A 89 22.65 -1.13 6.02
CA LEU A 89 22.10 0.21 5.85
C LEU A 89 20.71 0.28 6.50
N PRO A 90 20.41 1.33 7.29
CA PRO A 90 19.07 1.54 7.83
C PRO A 90 18.06 1.61 6.67
N ASN A 91 17.01 0.78 6.74
CA ASN A 91 15.97 0.76 5.72
C ASN A 91 15.23 2.11 5.69
N VAL A 92 14.89 2.60 4.50
CA VAL A 92 14.05 3.78 4.35
C VAL A 92 12.60 3.29 4.31
N PRO A 93 11.72 3.73 5.22
CA PRO A 93 10.31 3.32 5.15
C PRO A 93 9.70 3.83 3.84
N VAL A 94 8.99 2.92 3.15
CA VAL A 94 8.31 3.19 1.90
C VAL A 94 6.83 2.90 2.06
N VAL A 95 6.01 3.93 1.87
CA VAL A 95 4.55 3.83 1.93
C VAL A 95 4.00 3.89 0.52
N CYS A 96 3.11 2.97 0.19
CA CYS A 96 2.50 2.84 -1.12
C CYS A 96 1.03 3.20 -1.07
N VAL A 97 0.59 4.10 -1.94
CA VAL A 97 -0.78 4.60 -2.03
C VAL A 97 -1.45 4.07 -3.29
N LYS A 98 -2.67 3.54 -3.19
CA LYS A 98 -3.38 3.02 -4.36
C LYS A 98 -3.60 4.14 -5.39
N ALA A 99 -3.20 3.92 -6.63
CA ALA A 99 -3.52 4.80 -7.75
C ALA A 99 -4.96 4.51 -8.19
N GLU A 100 -5.77 5.56 -8.30
CA GLU A 100 -7.14 5.49 -8.82
C GLU A 100 -7.17 5.31 -10.34
#